data_AF-A0A9W5XLT5-F1
#
_entry.id   AF-A0A9W5XLT5-F1
#
_cell.length_a   1.000
_cell.length_b   1.000
_cell.length_c   1.000
_cell.angle_alpha   90.00
_cell.angle_beta   90.00
_cell.angle_gamma   90.00
#
_symmetry.space_group_name_H-M   'P 1'
#
loop_
_entity.id
_entity.type
_entity.pdbx_description
1 polymer ?
#
loop_
_entity_poly.entity_id
_entity_poly.type
_entity_poly.pdbx_seq_one_letter_code
_entity_poly.pdbx_strand_id
1 'polypeptide(L)'
;MGPASLVLYDVSTLYFETDAGDGFREPGFSKERRLDTQITIGLLTDAAGFPLMVNAFEGNTAETTTMVPIIQAFVAAHPTADVTVVADAGMI
;
A
#
# COMPACT_ATOMS: atom_id res chain seq x y z
N MET A 1 20.07 8.85 -3.00
CA MET A 1 19.75 8.29 -1.68
C MET A 1 21.06 8.00 -0.96
N GLY A 2 21.22 8.43 0.28
CA GLY A 2 22.43 8.19 1.07
C GLY A 2 22.55 6.72 1.51
N PRO A 3 23.67 6.30 2.12
CA PRO A 3 23.84 4.95 2.63
C PRO A 3 22.75 4.64 3.67
N ALA A 4 21.99 3.56 3.43
CA ALA A 4 20.80 3.10 4.16
C ALA A 4 19.67 4.15 4.26
N SER A 5 18.72 4.12 3.31
CA SER A 5 17.51 4.94 3.37
C SER A 5 16.36 4.18 4.05
N LEU A 6 15.85 4.72 5.16
CA LEU A 6 14.65 4.24 5.81
C LEU A 6 13.44 4.58 4.95
N VAL A 7 12.62 3.58 4.68
CA VAL A 7 11.38 3.71 3.93
C VAL A 7 10.23 3.13 4.75
N LEU A 8 9.14 3.89 4.84
CA LEU A 8 7.94 3.50 5.57
C LEU A 8 6.88 3.05 4.59
N TYR A 9 6.19 1.96 4.92
CA TYR A 9 5.07 1.47 4.13
C TYR A 9 3.79 1.47 4.97
N ASP A 10 2.73 2.07 4.42
CA ASP A 10 1.39 2.07 5.02
C ASP A 10 0.34 1.66 3.99
N VAL A 11 -0.73 1.05 4.48
CA VAL A 11 -1.90 0.65 3.69
C VAL A 11 -3.15 1.30 4.26
N SER A 12 -3.85 2.01 3.37
CA SER A 12 -5.14 2.63 3.66
C SER A 12 -6.19 2.16 2.67
N THR A 13 -7.46 2.39 3.01
CA THR A 13 -8.61 2.11 2.14
C THR A 13 -9.31 3.42 1.81
N LEU A 14 -9.81 3.54 0.58
CA LEU A 14 -10.67 4.65 0.18
C LEU A 14 -12.07 4.13 -0.07
N TYR A 15 -13.03 4.66 0.68
CA TYR A 15 -14.45 4.32 0.60
C TYR A 15 -15.14 5.02 -0.58
N PHE A 16 -16.15 4.36 -1.14
CA PHE A 16 -17.05 4.93 -2.14
C PHE A 16 -18.52 4.73 -1.74
N GLU A 17 -19.32 5.78 -1.90
CA GLU A 17 -20.78 5.73 -1.75
C GLU A 17 -21.44 5.04 -2.95
N THR A 18 -21.17 3.74 -3.11
CA THR A 18 -21.80 2.91 -4.12
C THR A 18 -21.93 1.48 -3.62
N ASP A 19 -23.04 0.84 -3.95
CA ASP A 19 -23.33 -0.53 -3.54
C ASP A 19 -22.82 -1.56 -4.56
N ALA A 20 -22.36 -1.12 -5.73
CA ALA A 20 -21.97 -1.99 -6.84
C ALA A 20 -20.46 -1.96 -7.08
N GLY A 21 -19.84 -3.13 -7.01
CA GLY A 21 -18.47 -3.32 -7.47
C GLY A 21 -18.36 -3.20 -8.99
N ASP A 22 -17.21 -2.72 -9.47
CA ASP A 22 -16.95 -2.50 -10.90
C ASP A 22 -15.70 -3.22 -11.43
N GLY A 23 -15.20 -4.22 -10.70
CA GLY A 23 -14.00 -4.97 -11.01
C GLY A 23 -12.71 -4.33 -10.50
N PHE A 24 -12.77 -3.12 -9.94
CA PHE A 24 -11.63 -2.52 -9.23
C PHE A 24 -12.05 -1.97 -7.87
N ARG A 25 -13.14 -1.22 -7.83
CA ARG A 25 -13.81 -0.85 -6.60
C ARG A 25 -14.64 -2.04 -6.19
N GLU A 26 -14.23 -2.75 -5.15
CA GLU A 26 -14.89 -3.98 -4.71
C GLU A 26 -15.18 -3.90 -3.22
N PRO A 27 -16.28 -4.53 -2.74
CA PRO A 27 -16.53 -4.67 -1.32
C PRO A 27 -15.36 -5.39 -0.64
N GLY A 28 -14.73 -4.72 0.32
CA GLY A 28 -13.60 -5.25 1.06
C GLY A 28 -13.84 -5.14 2.56
N PHE A 29 -13.05 -5.88 3.34
CA PHE A 29 -13.06 -5.71 4.79
C PHE A 29 -12.31 -4.41 5.12
N SER A 30 -13.06 -3.38 5.51
CA SER A 30 -12.44 -2.18 6.05
C SER A 30 -11.89 -2.43 7.46
N LYS A 31 -10.98 -1.57 7.94
CA LYS A 31 -10.46 -1.61 9.32
C LYS A 31 -11.57 -1.46 10.37
N GLU A 32 -12.75 -0.98 9.97
CA GLU A 32 -13.96 -0.83 10.79
C GLU A 32 -14.92 -2.04 10.68
N ARG A 33 -14.51 -3.12 10.00
CA ARG A 33 -15.30 -4.34 9.75
C ARG A 33 -16.60 -4.10 8.99
N ARG A 34 -16.62 -3.11 8.11
CA ARG A 34 -17.72 -2.88 7.17
C ARG A 34 -17.38 -3.49 5.82
N LEU A 35 -18.40 -4.00 5.13
CA LEU A 35 -18.33 -4.51 3.76
C LEU A 35 -18.78 -3.38 2.82
N ASP A 36 -17.93 -2.38 2.69
CA ASP A 36 -18.19 -1.22 1.85
C ASP A 36 -17.36 -1.30 0.57
N THR A 37 -17.89 -0.77 -0.53
CA THR A 37 -17.14 -0.63 -1.78
C THR A 37 -15.95 0.29 -1.56
N GLN A 38 -14.76 -0.24 -1.80
CA GLN A 38 -13.51 0.46 -1.53
C GLN A 38 -12.44 0.17 -2.58
N ILE A 39 -11.32 0.87 -2.48
CA ILE A 39 -10.03 0.45 -3.06
C ILE A 39 -8.97 0.44 -1.97
N THR A 40 -7.94 -0.37 -2.16
CA THR A 40 -6.79 -0.42 -1.26
C THR A 40 -5.66 0.43 -1.83
N ILE A 41 -5.05 1.29 -1.01
CA ILE A 41 -3.94 2.17 -1.37
C ILE A 41 -2.71 1.78 -0.57
N GLY A 42 -1.65 1.40 -1.26
CA GLY A 42 -0.31 1.25 -0.68
C GLY A 42 0.49 2.53 -0.87
N LEU A 43 1.07 3.05 0.21
CA LEU A 43 1.88 4.26 0.21
C LEU A 43 3.28 3.96 0.75
N LEU A 44 4.29 4.31 -0.04
CA LEU A 44 5.69 4.23 0.33
C LEU A 44 6.23 5.64 0.55
N THR A 45 6.83 5.91 1.71
CA THR A 45 7.39 7.23 2.05
C THR A 45 8.81 7.16 2.55
N ASP A 46 9.54 8.28 2.47
CA ASP A 46 10.81 8.43 3.18
C ASP A 46 10.58 8.74 4.68
N ALA A 47 11.67 8.83 5.43
CA ALA A 47 11.61 9.15 6.86
C ALA A 47 10.98 10.52 7.19
N ALA A 48 10.88 11.44 6.23
CA ALA A 48 10.21 12.74 6.40
C ALA A 48 8.72 12.69 6.02
N GLY A 49 8.22 11.54 5.55
CA GLY A 49 6.85 11.36 5.08
C GLY A 49 6.64 11.83 3.64
N PHE A 50 7.71 12.11 2.88
CA PHE A 50 7.57 12.46 1.47
C PHE A 50 7.16 11.22 0.67
N PRO A 51 6.11 11.29 -0.17
CA PRO A 51 5.64 10.15 -0.95
C PRO A 51 6.66 9.75 -2.02
N LEU A 52 7.16 8.52 -1.92
CA LEU A 52 8.08 7.92 -2.87
C LEU A 52 7.34 7.12 -3.95
N MET A 53 6.26 6.43 -3.57
CA MET A 53 5.45 5.62 -4.48
C MET A 53 4.02 5.45 -3.94
N VAL A 54 3.04 5.44 -4.84
CA VAL A 54 1.62 5.19 -4.53
C VAL A 54 1.07 4.15 -5.50
N ASN A 55 0.39 3.14 -4.98
CA ASN A 55 -0.26 2.10 -5.77
C ASN A 55 -1.69 1.90 -5.29
N ALA A 56 -2.61 1.74 -6.25
CA ALA A 56 -3.99 1.36 -5.99
C ALA A 56 -4.21 -0.10 -6.38
N PHE A 57 -5.00 -0.81 -5.58
CA PHE A 57 -5.39 -2.20 -5.78
C PHE A 57 -6.90 -2.35 -5.65
N GLU A 58 -7.40 -3.50 -6.10
CA GLU A 58 -8.81 -3.86 -5.95
C GLU A 58 -9.21 -3.82 -4.47
N GLY A 59 -10.43 -3.37 -4.14
CA GLY A 59 -10.87 -3.13 -2.75
C GLY A 59 -10.85 -4.34 -1.83
N ASN A 60 -10.91 -5.55 -2.39
CA ASN A 60 -10.83 -6.82 -1.69
C ASN A 60 -9.41 -7.40 -1.63
N THR A 61 -8.40 -6.66 -2.10
CA THR A 61 -6.99 -7.08 -2.03
C THR A 61 -6.55 -7.11 -0.57
N ALA A 62 -6.04 -8.25 -0.12
CA ALA A 62 -5.52 -8.41 1.23
C ALA A 62 -4.33 -7.47 1.47
N GLU A 63 -4.32 -6.75 2.60
CA GLU A 63 -3.24 -5.81 2.92
C GLU A 63 -1.85 -6.47 2.86
N THR A 64 -1.74 -7.73 3.31
CA THR A 64 -0.50 -8.52 3.30
C THR A 64 0.07 -8.77 1.90
N THR A 65 -0.75 -8.73 0.84
CA THR A 65 -0.29 -8.98 -0.53
C THR A 65 0.15 -7.71 -1.26
N THR A 66 -0.09 -6.53 -0.68
CA THR A 66 0.22 -5.24 -1.32
C THR A 66 1.67 -4.79 -1.13
N MET A 67 2.27 -5.15 0.00
CA MET A 67 3.59 -4.66 0.42
C MET A 67 4.73 -5.14 -0.48
N VAL A 68 4.83 -6.47 -0.67
CA VAL A 68 5.95 -7.07 -1.41
C VAL A 68 6.03 -6.56 -2.85
N PRO A 69 4.94 -6.49 -3.64
CA PRO A 69 4.98 -5.95 -5.00
C PRO A 69 5.48 -4.51 -5.08
N ILE A 70 5.07 -3.64 -4.13
CA ILE A 70 5.48 -2.22 -4.13
C ILE A 70 6.96 -2.09 -3.81
N ILE A 71 7.46 -2.82 -2.81
CA ILE A 71 8.89 -2.80 -2.47
C ILE A 71 9.72 -3.30 -3.64
N GLN A 72 9.30 -4.39 -4.29
CA GLN A 72 9.99 -4.93 -5.46
C GLN A 72 10.00 -3.93 -6.63
N ALA A 73 8.88 -3.26 -6.90
CA ALA A 73 8.80 -2.21 -7.92
C ALA A 73 9.72 -1.02 -7.58
N PHE A 74 9.76 -0.62 -6.32
CA PHE A 74 10.62 0.47 -5.85
C PHE A 74 12.11 0.14 -5.99
N VAL A 75 12.53 -1.06 -5.57
CA VAL A 75 13.92 -1.52 -5.70
C VAL A 75 14.31 -1.68 -7.16
N ALA A 76 13.43 -2.21 -8.01
CA ALA A 76 13.67 -2.32 -9.44
C ALA A 76 13.86 -0.95 -10.12
N ALA A 77 13.11 0.08 -9.67
CA ALA A 77 13.27 1.45 -10.14
C ALA A 77 14.52 2.15 -9.60
N HIS A 78 15.08 1.67 -8.46
CA HIS A 78 16.22 2.27 -7.77
C HIS A 78 17.31 1.23 -7.44
N PRO A 79 17.94 0.59 -8.44
CA PRO A 79 18.83 -0.56 -8.23
C PRO A 79 20.10 -0.27 -7.44
N THR A 80 20.46 1.01 -7.24
CA THR A 80 21.61 1.45 -6.44
C THR A 80 21.24 1.86 -5.02
N ALA A 81 19.96 1.76 -4.63
CA ALA A 81 19.50 2.12 -3.29
C ALA A 81 19.65 0.94 -2.33
N ASP A 82 20.30 1.18 -1.19
CA ASP A 82 20.25 0.30 -0.03
C ASP A 82 19.10 0.73 0.88
N VAL A 83 18.07 -0.11 1.01
CA VAL A 83 16.76 0.26 1.55
C VAL A 83 16.40 -0.64 2.71
N THR A 84 16.07 -0.03 3.85
CA THR A 84 15.45 -0.72 4.99
C THR A 84 13.98 -0.34 5.02
N VAL A 85 13.09 -1.33 4.89
CA VAL A 85 11.64 -1.12 4.93
C VAL A 85 11.11 -1.41 6.33
N VAL A 86 10.30 -0.49 6.85
CA VAL A 86 9.53 -0.68 8.08
C VAL A 86 8.05 -0.69 7.74
N ALA A 87 7.35 -1.72 8.22
CA ALA A 87 5.95 -1.97 8.00
C ALA A 87 5.30 -2.50 9.29
N ASP A 88 3.98 -2.33 9.42
CA ASP A 88 3.21 -2.93 10.51
C ASP A 88 3.31 -4.47 10.45
N ALA A 89 3.47 -5.10 11.63
CA ALA A 89 3.52 -6.56 11.78
C ALA A 89 2.22 -7.25 11.32
N GLY A 90 1.08 -6.55 11.33
CA GLY A 90 -0.18 -7.06 10.78
C GLY A 90 -0.17 -7.25 9.25
N MET A 91 0.88 -6.79 8.55
CA MET A 91 1.02 -6.90 7.10
C MET A 91 1.93 -8.05 6.63
N ILE A 92 2.42 -8.91 7.55
CA ILE A 92 3.23 -10.10 7.25
C ILE A 92 2.47 -11.39 7.53
#